data_AF-A0A8X6TGF7-F1
#
_entry.id   AF-A0A8X6TGF7-F1
#
_cell.length_a   1.000
_cell.length_b   1.000
_cell.length_c   1.000
_cell.angle_alpha   90.00
_cell.angle_beta   90.00
_cell.angle_gamma   90.00
#
_symmetry.space_group_name_H-M   'P 1'
#
loop_
_entity.id
_entity.type
_entity.pdbx_description
1 polymer ?
#
loop_
_entity_poly.entity_id
_entity_poly.type
_entity_poly.pdbx_seq_one_letter_code
_entity_poly.pdbx_strand_id
1 'polypeptide(L)' 'MNGLAGAGVYCEYFPHYLSLGIAKSAFDGEVEAIKVALTHLKARPPLSDQAAIFSDSQAAILSNANCSQAPTFMSVMQ' A
#
# COMPACT_ATOMS: atom_id res chain seq x y z
N MET A 1 14.67 -7.27 19.62
CA MET A 1 13.64 -7.05 18.58
C MET A 1 14.12 -7.76 17.34
N ASN A 2 13.45 -8.83 16.92
CA ASN A 2 13.82 -9.56 15.71
C ASN A 2 13.42 -8.65 14.55
N GLY A 3 14.39 -8.10 13.81
CA GLY A 3 14.20 -7.08 12.77
C GLY A 3 13.41 -7.53 11.54
N LEU A 4 12.46 -8.44 11.71
CA LEU A 4 11.53 -8.93 10.68
C LEU A 4 10.54 -7.81 10.36
N ALA A 5 10.67 -7.22 9.17
CA ALA A 5 9.62 -6.37 8.63
C ALA A 5 8.52 -7.22 7.99
N GLY A 6 7.30 -6.69 8.03
CA GLY A 6 6.13 -7.25 7.37
C GLY A 6 5.37 -6.17 6.62
N ALA A 7 4.49 -6.61 5.75
CA ALA A 7 3.54 -5.79 5.02
C ALA A 7 2.14 -6.37 5.22
N GLY A 8 1.16 -5.50 5.44
CA GLY A 8 -0.21 -5.92 5.71
C GLY A 8 -1.22 -5.04 4.99
N VAL A 9 -2.28 -5.66 4.48
CA VAL A 9 -3.44 -4.98 3.91
C VAL A 9 -4.68 -5.55 4.58
N TYR A 10 -5.49 -4.66 5.13
CA TYR A 10 -6.83 -5.02 5.58
C TYR A 10 -7.86 -4.48 4.59
N CYS A 11 -8.60 -5.39 3.97
CA CYS A 11 -9.76 -5.13 3.13
C CYS A 11 -10.69 -6.33 3.28
N GLU A 12 -12.00 -6.10 3.41
CA GLU A 12 -12.99 -7.16 3.60
C GLU A 12 -12.89 -8.26 2.53
N TYR A 13 -12.52 -7.90 1.30
CA TYR A 13 -12.46 -8.82 0.16
C TYR A 13 -11.11 -9.52 -0.02
N PHE A 14 -10.03 -9.03 0.59
CA PHE A 14 -8.68 -9.58 0.43
C PHE A 14 -7.75 -9.17 1.60
N PRO A 15 -7.97 -9.64 2.82
CA PRO A 15 -6.98 -9.47 3.87
C PRO A 15 -5.68 -10.19 3.48
N HIS A 16 -4.55 -9.50 3.55
CA HIS A 16 -3.26 -10.06 3.17
C HIS A 16 -2.15 -9.62 4.13
N TYR A 17 -1.28 -10.55 4.48
CA TYR A 17 -0.07 -10.28 5.25
C TYR A 17 1.12 -11.00 4.62
N LEU A 18 2.25 -10.31 4.53
CA LEU A 18 3.49 -10.80 3.95
C LEU A 18 4.65 -10.50 4.90
N SER A 19 5.47 -11.51 5.18
CA SER A 19 6.76 -11.32 5.88
C SER A 19 7.83 -10.94 4.87
N LEU A 20 8.50 -9.80 5.07
CA LEU A 20 9.55 -9.27 4.19
C LEU A 20 10.97 -9.65 4.63
N GLY A 21 11.11 -10.27 5.79
CA GLY A 21 12.40 -10.72 6.32
C GLY A 21 13.15 -9.64 7.09
N ILE A 22 14.39 -9.96 7.46
CA ILE A 22 15.17 -9.21 8.46
C ILE A 22 15.92 -7.98 7.94
N ALA A 23 16.08 -7.87 6.62
CA ALA A 23 16.85 -6.80 5.97
C ALA A 23 15.97 -5.66 5.46
N LYS A 24 14.71 -5.63 5.88
CA LYS A 24 13.67 -4.74 5.36
C LYS A 24 13.23 -3.78 6.45
N SER A 25 12.94 -2.54 6.04
CA SER A 25 12.50 -1.48 6.94
C SER A 25 10.98 -1.44 7.05
N ALA A 26 10.46 -0.67 8.01
CA ALA A 26 9.03 -0.36 8.08
C ALA A 26 8.57 0.31 6.78
N PHE A 27 9.37 1.20 6.19
CA PHE A 27 9.08 1.82 4.90
C PHE A 27 8.95 0.80 3.77
N ASP A 28 9.82 -0.22 3.69
CA ASP A 28 9.67 -1.30 2.72
C ASP A 28 8.34 -2.05 2.92
N GLY A 29 7.94 -2.26 4.18
CA GLY A 29 6.65 -2.84 4.56
C GLY A 29 5.46 -2.07 4.01
N GLU A 30 5.44 -0.77 4.24
CA GLU A 30 4.37 0.12 3.78
C GLU A 30 4.30 0.20 2.25
N VAL A 31 5.45 0.29 1.59
CA VAL A 31 5.51 0.30 0.12
C VAL A 31 4.97 -1.00 -0.45
N GLU A 32 5.35 -2.14 0.13
CA GLU A 32 4.89 -3.44 -0.35
C GLU A 32 3.41 -3.68 -0.04
N ALA A 33 2.90 -3.21 1.09
CA ALA A 33 1.48 -3.24 1.41
C ALA A 33 0.64 -2.49 0.35
N ILE A 34 1.06 -1.29 -0.06
CA ILE A 34 0.39 -0.52 -1.12
C ILE A 34 0.42 -1.27 -2.46
N LYS A 35 1.56 -1.86 -2.85
CA LYS A 35 1.66 -2.64 -4.09
C LYS A 35 0.77 -3.87 -4.09
N VAL A 36 0.72 -4.59 -2.97
CA VAL A 36 -0.16 -5.75 -2.80
C VAL A 36 -1.61 -5.31 -2.91
N ALA A 37 -2.03 -4.25 -2.21
CA ALA A 37 -3.38 -3.71 -2.31
C ALA A 37 -3.75 -3.34 -3.76
N LEU A 38 -2.87 -2.62 -4.46
CA LEU A 38 -3.08 -2.27 -5.88
C LEU A 38 -3.18 -3.50 -6.78
N THR A 39 -2.37 -4.53 -6.55
CA THR A 39 -2.43 -5.78 -7.32
C THR A 39 -3.78 -6.48 -7.11
N HIS A 40 -4.25 -6.54 -5.87
CA HIS A 40 -5.56 -7.13 -5.55
C HIS A 40 -6.74 -6.33 -6.13
N LEU A 41 -6.64 -5.00 -6.15
CA LEU A 41 -7.65 -4.12 -6.77
C LEU A 41 -7.66 -4.26 -8.29
N LYS A 42 -6.50 -4.27 -8.95
CA LYS A 42 -6.39 -4.48 -10.41
C LYS A 42 -6.93 -5.84 -10.85
N ALA A 43 -6.77 -6.87 -10.02
CA ALA A 43 -7.34 -8.19 -10.27
C ALA A 43 -8.88 -8.23 -10.06
N ARG A 44 -9.50 -7.16 -9.57
CA ARG A 44 -10.92 -7.06 -9.23
C ARG A 44 -11.53 -5.75 -9.76
N PRO A 45 -11.74 -5.61 -11.09
CA PRO A 45 -12.20 -4.36 -11.71
C PRO A 45 -13.44 -3.69 -11.08
N PRO A 46 -14.49 -4.43 -10.64
CA PRO A 46 -15.64 -3.80 -10.00
C PRO A 46 -15.31 -3.08 -8.68
N LEU A 47 -14.25 -3.51 -7.99
CA LEU A 47 -13.78 -2.92 -6.74
C LEU A 47 -12.78 -1.78 -6.99
N SER A 48 -12.06 -1.78 -8.12
CA SER A 48 -11.01 -0.78 -8.38
C SER A 48 -11.55 0.62 -8.66
N ASP A 49 -12.75 0.74 -9.24
CA ASP A 49 -13.27 2.04 -9.69
C ASP A 49 -13.64 2.98 -8.53
N GLN A 50 -13.80 2.45 -7.31
CA GLN A 50 -14.18 3.23 -6.12
C GLN A 50 -13.33 2.91 -4.89
N ALA A 51 -12.23 2.18 -5.03
CA ALA A 51 -11.38 1.83 -3.90
C ALA A 51 -10.43 2.97 -3.52
N ALA A 52 -10.37 3.27 -2.22
CA ALA A 52 -9.33 4.10 -1.61
C ALA A 52 -8.39 3.23 -0.78
N ILE A 53 -7.08 3.49 -0.89
CA ILE A 53 -6.07 2.89 -0.02
C ILE A 53 -5.71 3.93 1.04
N PHE A 54 -5.84 3.56 2.31
CA PHE A 54 -5.42 4.37 3.45
C PHE A 54 -4.08 3.84 3.97
N SER A 55 -3.11 4.73 4.14
CA SER A 55 -1.81 4.45 4.76
C SER A 55 -1.44 5.67 5.62
N ASP A 56 -0.86 5.43 6.79
CA ASP A 56 -0.30 6.46 7.67
C ASP A 56 1.12 6.87 7.26
N SER A 57 1.71 6.15 6.29
CA SER A 57 3.06 6.40 5.81
C SER A 57 3.07 7.35 4.61
N GLN A 58 3.24 8.65 4.91
CA GLN A 58 3.41 9.69 3.87
C GLN A 58 4.53 9.33 2.88
N ALA A 59 5.64 8.78 3.37
CA ALA A 59 6.76 8.36 2.53
C ALA A 59 6.34 7.28 1.53
N ALA A 60 5.57 6.28 1.96
CA ALA A 60 5.13 5.18 1.10
C ALA A 60 4.07 5.64 0.07
N ILE A 61 3.19 6.56 0.45
CA ILE A 61 2.25 7.20 -0.48
C ILE A 61 3.04 7.94 -1.58
N LEU A 62 3.99 8.79 -1.20
CA LEU A 62 4.79 9.57 -2.16
C LEU A 62 5.62 8.67 -3.08
N SER A 63 6.23 7.60 -2.56
CA SER A 63 7.03 6.69 -3.38
C SER A 63 6.19 5.92 -4.41
N ASN A 64 4.95 5.59 -4.09
CA ASN A 64 4.06 4.89 -5.02
C ASN A 64 3.33 5.85 -5.97
N ALA A 65 3.00 7.07 -5.53
CA ALA A 65 2.39 8.10 -6.36
C ALA A 65 3.34 8.58 -7.48
N ASN A 66 4.63 8.71 -7.19
CA ASN A 66 5.63 9.14 -8.16
C ASN A 66 5.98 8.08 -9.23
N CYS A 67 5.49 6.84 -9.07
CA CYS A 67 5.71 5.77 -10.06
C CYS A 67 4.71 5.82 -11.23
N SER A 68 3.65 6.61 -11.10
CA SER A 68 2.71 6.96 -12.18
C SER A 68 2.81 8.46 -12.44
N GLN A 69 3.03 8.87 -13.68
CA GLN A 69 2.81 10.28 -14.06
C GLN A 69 1.45 10.72 -13.48
N ALA A 70 1.50 11.81 -12.72
CA ALA A 70 0.44 12.24 -11.82
C ALA A 70 -0.96 12.30 -12.47
N PRO A 71 -2.00 11.94 -11.71
CA PRO A 71 -3.29 12.60 -11.81
C PRO A 71 -3.49 13.49 -10.58
N THR A 72 -3.78 14.75 -10.88
CA THR A 72 -4.34 15.77 -10.02
C THR A 72 -5.50 15.25 -9.18
N PHE A 73 -5.34 15.28 -7.84
CA PHE A 73 -6.30 15.76 -6.83
C PHE A 73 -6.04 15.03 -5.50
N MET A 74 -5.06 15.52 -4.74
CA MET A 74 -4.87 15.14 -3.33
C MET A 74 -5.62 16.16 -2.47
N SER A 75 -6.86 15.87 -2.11
CA SER A 75 -7.50 16.53 -0.96
C SER A 75 -7.05 15.80 0.31
N VAL A 76 -5.98 16.28 0.92
CA VAL A 76 -5.61 15.89 2.29
C VAL A 76 -6.50 16.68 3.24
N MET A 77 -7.47 16.01 3.87
CA MET A 77 -8.10 16.51 5.08
C MET A 77 -7.14 16.17 6.24
N GLN A 78 -6.65 17.23 6.89
CA GLN A 78 -5.80 17.15 8.08
C GLN A 78 -6.61 16.77 9.32
#